data_AF-A0A3A9J9V8-F1
#
_entry.id   AF-A0A3A9J9V8-F1
#
_cell.length_a   1.000
_cell.length_b   1.000
_cell.length_c   1.000
_cell.angle_alpha   90.00
_cell.angle_beta   90.00
_cell.angle_gamma   90.00
#
_symmetry.space_group_name_H-M   'P 1'
#
loop_
_entity.id
_entity.type
_entity.pdbx_description
1 polymer ?
#
loop_
_entity_poly.entity_id
_entity_poly.type
_entity_poly.pdbx_seq_one_letter_code
_entity_poly.pdbx_strand_id
1 'polypeptide(L)'
;AAAAQAALDTASREGRRAALLTTAPTDTPESTRPSALMPAEELRARVTALRPKSWAPDRAAALAGFQSWRQNNSGALSTLWLADGLEHQAEGDGSTPLAEALAAAGPLTLARTENRATRLLLPPRAEPDRLLVSLRQTPAPAGGQATVLARTGDGRALASTTIDLPAGATAGEAALELPLEIRNQVVRLDLDEDESAGAAVLLDERFRRRPVGLVGPAQSGTDTPLIGALYYLERSLSPTAELRSGSIEQLLARQLSVLVLADRPVSEGREREALDRWVREGGTLVRFAGPRLAEHPDSLLPVRLRAGERQLGGSLSWEQPQHMAPFPDSSPFAGLVPPAEVTVSTQVLAEPDPRLSERSWARLADGTPLVTAETRGAGRIVLFHVTANAEWSNLPLSGLFPDMLRRLVALSSGVAGAEGSAPLAPVENMDGFGRLGPAPGGVAAIAANAFAETKPGPRHPPGWYGVPGEGGERRALNLSASL
;
A
#
# COMPACT_ATOMS: atom_id res chain seq x y z
N ALA A 1 34.61 -4.82 -0.61
CA ALA A 1 35.29 -6.02 -0.10
C ALA A 1 36.78 -6.04 -0.44
N ALA A 2 37.19 -5.96 -1.71
CA ALA A 2 38.60 -6.04 -2.13
C ALA A 2 39.53 -5.02 -1.43
N ALA A 3 39.13 -3.75 -1.33
CA ALA A 3 39.92 -2.72 -0.65
C ALA A 3 40.20 -3.04 0.83
N ALA A 4 39.20 -3.59 1.54
CA ALA A 4 39.36 -3.99 2.93
C ALA A 4 40.29 -5.22 3.06
N GLN A 5 40.18 -6.19 2.16
CA GLN A 5 41.08 -7.35 2.16
C GLN A 5 42.53 -6.92 1.92
N ALA A 6 42.80 -6.06 0.94
CA ALA A 6 44.14 -5.54 0.66
C ALA A 6 44.73 -4.75 1.86
N ALA A 7 43.89 -3.97 2.57
CA ALA A 7 44.32 -3.26 3.77
C ALA A 7 44.64 -4.22 4.92
N LEU A 8 43.85 -5.28 5.11
CA LEU A 8 44.12 -6.32 6.11
C LEU A 8 45.36 -7.14 5.77
N ASP A 9 45.63 -7.43 4.50
CA ASP A 9 46.85 -8.14 4.09
C ASP A 9 48.11 -7.30 4.36
N THR A 10 48.02 -5.99 4.17
CA THR A 10 49.11 -5.07 4.53
C THR A 10 49.30 -4.99 6.04
N ALA A 11 48.21 -4.85 6.80
CA ALA A 11 48.27 -4.87 8.26
C ALA A 11 48.86 -6.19 8.80
N SER A 12 48.50 -7.32 8.20
CA SER A 12 49.03 -8.65 8.56
C SER A 12 50.53 -8.76 8.35
N ARG A 13 51.04 -8.29 7.19
CA ARG A 13 52.49 -8.30 6.88
C ARG A 13 53.30 -7.42 7.82
N GLU A 14 52.71 -6.32 8.29
CA GLU A 14 53.33 -5.36 9.20
C GLU A 14 53.12 -5.70 10.69
N GLY A 15 52.44 -6.81 11.00
CA GLY A 15 52.13 -7.20 12.38
C GLY A 15 51.17 -6.24 13.11
N ARG A 16 50.40 -5.44 12.37
CA ARG A 16 49.44 -4.48 12.94
C ARG A 16 48.14 -5.18 13.34
N ARG A 17 47.61 -4.78 14.49
CA ARG A 17 46.24 -5.14 14.94
C ARG A 17 45.22 -4.20 14.31
N ALA A 18 44.01 -4.69 14.09
CA ALA A 18 42.93 -3.93 13.50
C ALA A 18 41.62 -4.14 14.27
N ALA A 19 40.69 -3.21 14.10
CA ALA A 19 39.32 -3.28 14.60
C ALA A 19 38.33 -3.01 13.46
N LEU A 20 37.12 -3.53 13.58
CA LEU A 20 36.02 -3.31 12.63
C LEU A 20 34.93 -2.48 13.30
N LEU A 21 34.48 -1.43 12.62
CA LEU A 21 33.29 -0.65 12.96
C LEU A 21 32.29 -0.79 11.82
N THR A 22 31.08 -1.25 12.13
CA THR A 22 29.95 -1.24 11.18
C THR A 22 29.01 -0.09 11.50
N THR A 23 28.46 0.53 10.46
CA THR A 23 27.53 1.67 10.60
C THR A 23 26.07 1.27 10.55
N ALA A 24 25.73 0.07 10.05
CA ALA A 24 24.34 -0.37 10.05
C ALA A 24 23.87 -0.70 11.47
N PRO A 25 22.72 -0.15 11.93
CA PRO A 25 22.17 -0.50 13.22
C PRO A 25 21.77 -1.98 13.26
N THR A 26 21.89 -2.60 14.43
CA THR A 26 21.36 -3.93 14.71
C THR A 26 20.50 -3.87 15.98
N ASP A 27 19.76 -4.93 16.29
CA ASP A 27 18.98 -4.99 17.53
C ASP A 27 19.86 -5.01 18.80
N THR A 28 21.16 -5.22 18.64
CA THR A 28 22.16 -5.15 19.71
C THR A 28 22.98 -3.86 19.61
N PRO A 29 22.98 -2.97 20.62
CA PRO A 29 23.76 -1.73 20.61
C PRO A 29 25.29 -1.92 20.48
N GLU A 30 25.79 -3.13 20.67
CA GLU A 30 27.21 -3.46 20.58
C GLU A 30 27.75 -3.44 19.13
N SER A 31 26.90 -3.58 18.11
CA SER A 31 27.34 -3.62 16.71
C SER A 31 27.81 -2.27 16.15
N THR A 32 27.44 -1.16 16.79
CA THR A 32 27.85 0.20 16.40
C THR A 32 29.08 0.67 17.18
N ARG A 33 29.76 -0.23 17.90
CA ARG A 33 31.06 0.03 18.52
C ARG A 33 32.17 -0.69 17.75
N PRO A 34 33.38 -0.11 17.66
CA PRO A 34 34.51 -0.83 17.10
C PRO A 34 34.77 -2.12 17.89
N SER A 35 35.10 -3.20 17.18
CA SER A 35 35.52 -4.44 17.81
C SER A 35 36.78 -4.24 18.67
N ALA A 36 37.09 -5.22 19.52
CA ALA A 36 38.43 -5.28 20.12
C ALA A 36 39.51 -5.28 19.02
N LEU A 37 40.68 -4.69 19.31
CA LEU A 37 41.84 -4.83 18.45
C LEU A 37 42.24 -6.30 18.38
N MET A 38 42.36 -6.84 17.18
CA MET A 38 42.71 -8.24 16.96
C MET A 38 43.72 -8.37 15.82
N PRO A 39 44.41 -9.52 15.69
CA PRO A 39 45.25 -9.80 14.54
C PRO A 39 44.46 -9.66 13.22
N ALA A 40 45.09 -9.12 12.18
CA ALA A 40 44.43 -8.88 10.89
C ALA A 40 43.84 -10.16 10.28
N GLU A 41 44.45 -11.33 10.55
CA GLU A 41 43.97 -12.64 10.09
C GLU A 41 42.60 -13.01 10.69
N GLU A 42 42.40 -12.75 11.99
CA GLU A 42 41.12 -12.99 12.65
C GLU A 42 40.04 -12.03 12.12
N LEU A 43 40.41 -10.76 11.92
CA LEU A 43 39.49 -9.75 11.40
C LEU A 43 39.07 -10.05 9.95
N ARG A 44 39.94 -10.66 9.14
CA ARG A 44 39.66 -11.05 7.75
C ARG A 44 38.47 -11.99 7.64
N ALA A 45 38.37 -12.98 8.54
CA ALA A 45 37.23 -13.88 8.60
C ALA A 45 35.92 -13.12 8.88
N ARG A 46 35.94 -12.16 9.83
CA ARG A 46 34.78 -11.34 10.18
C ARG A 46 34.34 -10.43 9.02
N VAL A 47 35.27 -9.75 8.36
CA VAL A 47 34.97 -8.89 7.21
C VAL A 47 34.37 -9.68 6.04
N THR A 48 34.84 -10.92 5.82
CA THR A 48 34.32 -11.79 4.75
C THR A 48 32.90 -12.29 5.05
N ALA A 49 32.56 -12.45 6.33
CA ALA A 49 31.23 -12.84 6.77
C ALA A 49 30.21 -11.68 6.72
N LEU A 50 30.64 -10.42 6.55
CA LEU A 50 29.73 -9.29 6.46
C LEU A 50 28.80 -9.43 5.26
N ARG A 51 27.55 -9.01 5.46
CA ARG A 51 26.52 -8.89 4.44
C ARG A 51 25.89 -7.50 4.54
N PRO A 52 25.57 -6.85 3.41
CA PRO A 52 24.85 -5.59 3.44
C PRO A 52 23.52 -5.76 4.16
N LYS A 53 23.07 -4.70 4.83
CA LYS A 53 21.75 -4.63 5.45
C LYS A 53 20.82 -3.83 4.54
N SER A 54 19.52 -4.10 4.63
CA SER A 54 18.48 -3.48 3.79
C SER A 54 17.96 -2.14 4.33
N TRP A 55 18.70 -1.51 5.25
CA TRP A 55 18.31 -0.25 5.88
C TRP A 55 19.50 0.71 5.94
N ALA A 56 19.19 1.99 6.19
CA ALA A 56 20.18 3.07 6.27
C ALA A 56 21.20 2.84 7.40
N PRO A 57 22.44 3.35 7.26
CA PRO A 57 23.38 3.41 8.38
C PRO A 57 22.87 4.32 9.52
N ASP A 58 23.51 4.17 10.68
CA ASP A 58 23.41 5.06 11.84
C ASP A 58 24.84 5.46 12.23
N ARG A 59 25.34 6.46 11.51
CA ARG A 59 26.68 7.04 11.69
C ARG A 59 26.78 7.83 12.99
N ALA A 60 25.68 8.42 13.47
CA ALA A 60 25.64 9.07 14.78
C ALA A 60 25.93 8.06 15.92
N ALA A 61 25.29 6.89 15.91
CA ALA A 61 25.59 5.81 16.84
C ALA A 61 27.01 5.26 16.65
N ALA A 62 27.47 5.12 15.40
CA ALA A 62 28.83 4.70 15.10
C ALA A 62 29.89 5.69 15.64
N LEU A 63 29.63 6.99 15.55
CA LEU A 63 30.46 8.05 16.11
C LEU A 63 30.53 7.95 17.63
N ALA A 64 29.38 7.84 18.30
CA ALA A 64 29.33 7.68 19.76
C ALA A 64 30.07 6.41 20.21
N GLY A 65 29.90 5.30 19.48
CA GLY A 65 30.60 4.05 19.72
C GLY A 65 32.11 4.15 19.53
N PHE A 66 32.55 4.84 18.48
CA PHE A 66 33.97 5.12 18.22
C PHE A 66 34.59 5.99 19.32
N GLN A 67 33.94 7.08 19.72
CA GLN A 67 34.42 7.98 20.78
C GLN A 67 34.54 7.26 22.14
N SER A 68 33.56 6.43 22.49
CA SER A 68 33.63 5.61 23.71
C SER A 68 34.79 4.61 23.66
N TRP A 69 34.97 3.91 22.53
CA TRP A 69 36.05 2.95 22.35
C TRP A 69 37.45 3.60 22.42
N ARG A 70 37.57 4.85 21.94
CA ARG A 70 38.81 5.64 21.98
C ARG A 70 39.30 5.97 23.40
N GLN A 71 38.41 6.03 24.39
CA GLN A 71 38.79 6.29 25.79
C GLN A 71 39.77 5.22 26.32
N ASN A 72 39.63 3.98 25.85
CA ASN A 72 40.49 2.85 26.23
C ASN A 72 41.55 2.50 25.18
N ASN A 73 41.51 3.16 24.02
CA ASN A 73 42.38 2.87 22.87
C ASN A 73 42.90 4.19 22.29
N SER A 74 43.78 4.89 23.01
CA SER A 74 44.21 6.26 22.69
C SER A 74 45.33 6.37 21.64
N GLY A 75 45.95 5.25 21.24
CA GLY A 75 47.02 5.22 20.24
C GLY A 75 46.60 5.73 18.85
N ALA A 76 47.57 6.14 18.02
CA ALA A 76 47.29 6.60 16.66
C ALA A 76 46.74 5.46 15.78
N LEU A 77 45.78 5.78 14.92
CA LEU A 77 45.09 4.82 14.05
C LEU A 77 45.20 5.25 12.59
N SER A 78 45.30 4.28 11.69
CA SER A 78 45.05 4.49 10.27
C SER A 78 43.69 3.86 9.96
N THR A 79 42.79 4.65 9.39
CA THR A 79 41.40 4.27 9.15
C THR A 79 41.16 4.09 7.66
N LEU A 80 40.59 2.94 7.28
CA LEU A 80 39.98 2.74 5.97
C LEU A 80 38.46 2.78 6.12
N TRP A 81 37.81 3.76 5.49
CA TRP A 81 36.35 3.86 5.45
C TRP A 81 35.83 3.43 4.09
N LEU A 82 35.06 2.34 4.07
CA LEU A 82 34.29 1.92 2.89
C LEU A 82 32.98 2.72 2.85
N ALA A 83 32.84 3.63 1.89
CA ALA A 83 31.66 4.49 1.76
C ALA A 83 30.82 4.12 0.52
N ASP A 84 29.50 4.23 0.67
CA ASP A 84 28.49 4.09 -0.39
C ASP A 84 28.35 5.35 -1.26
N GLY A 85 29.01 6.44 -0.87
CA GLY A 85 28.97 7.73 -1.55
C GLY A 85 27.66 8.49 -1.38
N LEU A 86 26.80 8.09 -0.43
CA LEU A 86 25.52 8.70 -0.16
C LEU A 86 25.54 9.53 1.12
N GLU A 87 24.82 10.65 1.12
CA GLU A 87 24.48 11.37 2.35
C GLU A 87 23.07 10.96 2.78
N HIS A 88 22.94 10.37 3.96
CA HIS A 88 21.66 9.89 4.48
C HIS A 88 21.11 11.00 5.40
N GLN A 89 20.27 11.90 4.87
CA GLN A 89 19.66 12.99 5.66
C GLN A 89 18.45 12.50 6.48
N ALA A 90 18.63 11.50 7.34
CA ALA A 90 17.83 11.47 8.56
C ALA A 90 18.42 12.54 9.49
N GLU A 91 17.61 13.44 10.04
CA GLU A 91 18.08 14.54 10.93
C GLU A 91 19.20 14.07 11.87
N GLY A 92 20.44 14.56 11.65
CA GLY A 92 21.61 14.25 12.50
C GLY A 92 22.55 13.14 12.02
N ASP A 93 22.27 12.39 10.96
CA ASP A 93 23.12 11.26 10.48
C ASP A 93 24.14 11.63 9.36
N GLY A 94 24.66 12.85 9.43
CA GLY A 94 25.63 13.35 8.46
C GLY A 94 26.94 12.54 8.44
N SER A 95 27.57 12.44 7.27
CA SER A 95 28.88 11.78 7.12
C SER A 95 30.03 12.55 7.79
N THR A 96 29.93 13.89 7.83
CA THR A 96 31.00 14.81 8.28
C THR A 96 31.47 14.55 9.72
N PRO A 97 30.60 14.46 10.74
CA PRO A 97 31.05 14.32 12.14
C PRO A 97 31.84 13.03 12.38
N LEU A 98 31.43 11.92 11.75
CA LEU A 98 32.17 10.66 11.83
C LEU A 98 33.52 10.76 11.10
N ALA A 99 33.55 11.38 9.91
CA ALA A 99 34.78 11.59 9.15
C ALA A 99 35.81 12.40 9.93
N GLU A 100 35.38 13.51 10.55
CA GLU A 100 36.25 14.38 11.36
C GLU A 100 36.82 13.64 12.57
N ALA A 101 35.99 12.87 13.28
CA ALA A 101 36.45 12.08 14.42
C ALA A 101 37.47 11.00 14.02
N LEU A 102 37.25 10.33 12.89
CA LEU A 102 38.18 9.33 12.36
C LEU A 102 39.51 9.98 11.91
N ALA A 103 39.45 11.14 11.24
CA ALA A 103 40.62 11.89 10.81
C ALA A 103 41.43 12.48 11.98
N ALA A 104 40.76 12.87 13.08
CA ALA A 104 41.42 13.32 14.30
C ALA A 104 42.22 12.20 15.00
N ALA A 105 41.88 10.93 14.77
CA ALA A 105 42.61 9.78 15.33
C ALA A 105 43.83 9.36 14.49
N GLY A 106 43.98 9.88 13.27
CA GLY A 106 45.10 9.64 12.36
C GLY A 106 44.67 9.58 10.88
N PRO A 107 45.53 9.06 9.97
CA PRO A 107 45.25 9.06 8.54
C PRO A 107 43.94 8.35 8.18
N LEU A 108 43.05 9.07 7.48
CA LEU A 108 41.77 8.55 6.98
C LEU A 108 41.84 8.34 5.46
N THR A 109 41.61 7.11 5.01
CA THR A 109 41.45 6.75 3.61
C THR A 109 39.99 6.42 3.33
N LEU A 110 39.37 7.17 2.42
CA LEU A 110 38.01 6.92 1.94
C LEU A 110 38.08 6.03 0.69
N ALA A 111 37.48 4.84 0.76
CA ALA A 111 37.32 3.96 -0.39
C ALA A 111 35.87 3.96 -0.86
N ARG A 112 35.67 4.36 -2.11
CA ARG A 112 34.38 4.36 -2.82
C ARG A 112 34.50 3.58 -4.11
N THR A 113 33.39 3.04 -4.60
CA THR A 113 33.35 2.46 -5.95
C THR A 113 33.41 3.60 -6.97
N GLU A 114 34.40 3.56 -7.87
CA GLU A 114 34.49 4.54 -8.96
C GLU A 114 33.56 4.16 -10.12
N ASN A 115 33.07 5.17 -10.85
CA ASN A 115 32.35 5.02 -12.11
C ASN A 115 31.04 4.22 -12.10
N ARG A 116 30.45 3.96 -10.94
CA ARG A 116 29.09 3.40 -10.82
C ARG A 116 28.24 4.32 -9.96
N ALA A 117 27.18 4.87 -10.56
CA ALA A 117 26.21 5.65 -9.81
C ALA A 117 25.48 4.75 -8.81
N THR A 118 25.33 5.20 -7.57
CA THR A 118 24.43 4.54 -6.62
C THR A 118 23.00 4.95 -6.96
N ARG A 119 22.15 3.96 -7.22
CA ARG A 119 20.77 4.13 -7.69
C ARG A 119 19.77 3.73 -6.61
N LEU A 120 18.65 4.46 -6.56
CA LEU A 120 17.52 4.23 -5.64
C LEU A 120 16.21 4.30 -6.43
N LEU A 121 15.50 3.18 -6.52
CA LEU A 121 14.18 3.09 -7.14
C LEU A 121 13.12 3.63 -6.16
N LEU A 122 12.30 4.57 -6.61
CA LEU A 122 11.25 5.17 -5.81
C LEU A 122 9.91 4.43 -6.01
N PRO A 123 8.98 4.49 -5.04
CA PRO A 123 7.62 4.01 -5.25
C PRO A 123 7.00 4.65 -6.49
N PRO A 124 6.41 3.87 -7.41
CA PRO A 124 5.87 4.41 -8.65
C PRO A 124 4.65 5.29 -8.36
N ARG A 125 4.37 6.23 -9.27
CA ARG A 125 3.10 6.94 -9.27
C ARG A 125 2.11 6.20 -10.17
N ALA A 126 0.97 5.87 -9.60
CA ALA A 126 -0.11 5.18 -10.30
C ALA A 126 -0.89 6.14 -11.20
N GLU A 127 -0.89 5.90 -12.51
CA GLU A 127 -1.74 6.57 -13.49
C GLU A 127 -2.84 5.58 -14.00
N PRO A 128 -3.84 6.04 -14.79
CA PRO A 128 -4.95 5.17 -15.22
C PRO A 128 -4.54 3.92 -16.00
N ASP A 129 -3.56 4.04 -16.90
CA ASP A 129 -3.10 3.03 -17.87
C ASP A 129 -1.63 2.62 -17.71
N ARG A 130 -0.90 3.28 -16.82
CA ARG A 130 0.54 3.07 -16.62
C ARG A 130 1.00 3.28 -15.17
N LEU A 131 2.21 2.82 -14.89
CA LEU A 131 2.97 3.20 -13.70
C LEU A 131 4.08 4.15 -14.13
N LEU A 132 4.10 5.36 -13.57
CA LEU A 132 5.23 6.27 -13.74
C LEU A 132 6.31 5.87 -12.74
N VAL A 133 7.40 5.31 -13.25
CA VAL A 133 8.50 4.83 -12.43
C VAL A 133 9.58 5.90 -12.36
N SER A 134 10.04 6.17 -11.15
CA SER A 134 11.05 7.20 -10.88
C SER A 134 12.27 6.58 -10.19
N LEU A 135 13.44 7.07 -10.56
CA LEU A 135 14.73 6.64 -10.03
C LEU A 135 15.52 7.87 -9.59
N ARG A 136 16.25 7.76 -8.46
CA ARG A 136 17.30 8.70 -8.07
C ARG A 136 18.66 8.05 -8.25
N GLN A 137 19.68 8.83 -8.60
CA GLN A 137 21.05 8.37 -8.64
C GLN A 137 22.04 9.44 -8.18
N THR A 138 23.21 9.01 -7.73
CA THR A 138 24.36 9.93 -7.57
C THR A 138 24.81 10.44 -8.94
N PRO A 139 25.25 11.72 -9.08
CA PRO A 139 25.77 12.23 -10.34
C PRO A 139 26.89 11.35 -10.91
N ALA A 140 26.78 10.99 -12.18
CA ALA A 140 27.81 10.25 -12.92
C ALA A 140 28.31 11.05 -14.13
N PRO A 141 29.62 10.99 -14.45
CA PRO A 141 30.20 11.76 -15.54
C PRO A 141 29.76 11.26 -16.93
N ALA A 142 29.43 9.97 -17.06
CA ALA A 142 28.87 9.39 -18.26
C ALA A 142 27.35 9.26 -18.13
N GLY A 143 26.63 9.49 -19.23
CA GLY A 143 25.23 9.13 -19.33
C GLY A 143 25.05 7.62 -19.41
N GLY A 144 23.85 7.14 -19.11
CA GLY A 144 23.51 5.73 -19.18
C GLY A 144 22.01 5.52 -19.20
N GLN A 145 21.62 4.27 -19.06
CA GLN A 145 20.23 3.83 -18.98
C GLN A 145 20.05 2.95 -17.75
N ALA A 146 18.82 2.89 -17.25
CA ALA A 146 18.42 1.99 -16.18
C ALA A 146 17.14 1.27 -16.59
N THR A 147 17.16 -0.06 -16.65
CA THR A 147 15.98 -0.86 -16.96
C THR A 147 15.26 -1.24 -15.68
N VAL A 148 13.97 -0.92 -15.62
CA VAL A 148 13.06 -1.33 -14.55
C VAL A 148 12.26 -2.53 -15.04
N LEU A 149 12.23 -3.61 -14.26
CA LEU A 149 11.46 -4.82 -14.50
C LEU A 149 10.27 -4.90 -13.54
N ALA A 150 9.08 -5.19 -14.08
CA ALA A 150 7.88 -5.46 -13.30
C ALA A 150 7.73 -6.97 -13.10
N ARG A 151 7.65 -7.44 -11.85
CA ARG A 151 7.62 -8.87 -11.52
C ARG A 151 6.36 -9.29 -10.76
N THR A 152 5.96 -10.53 -11.00
CA THR A 152 4.97 -11.27 -10.22
C THR A 152 5.53 -11.80 -8.90
N GLY A 153 4.66 -12.33 -8.04
CA GLY A 153 5.06 -12.94 -6.77
C GLY A 153 5.96 -14.18 -6.90
N ASP A 154 5.89 -14.89 -8.02
CA ASP A 154 6.79 -15.99 -8.38
C ASP A 154 8.10 -15.50 -9.06
N GLY A 155 8.32 -14.19 -9.16
CA GLY A 155 9.56 -13.59 -9.67
C GLY A 155 9.66 -13.45 -11.19
N ARG A 156 8.63 -13.86 -11.94
CA ARG A 156 8.58 -13.74 -13.40
C ARG A 156 8.43 -12.29 -13.83
N ALA A 157 9.25 -11.85 -14.78
CA ALA A 157 9.13 -10.53 -15.39
C ALA A 157 7.91 -10.48 -16.33
N LEU A 158 7.06 -9.48 -16.14
CA LEU A 158 5.85 -9.24 -16.93
C LEU A 158 6.02 -8.12 -17.95
N ALA A 159 6.77 -7.09 -17.57
CA ALA A 159 7.02 -5.92 -18.40
C ALA A 159 8.35 -5.26 -17.99
N SER A 160 8.85 -4.40 -18.86
CA SER A 160 10.06 -3.63 -18.62
C SER A 160 9.95 -2.24 -19.22
N THR A 161 10.58 -1.25 -18.61
CA THR A 161 10.77 0.08 -19.18
C THR A 161 12.19 0.55 -18.94
N THR A 162 12.68 1.47 -19.77
CA THR A 162 14.04 2.01 -19.67
C THR A 162 13.96 3.49 -19.31
N ILE A 163 14.69 3.87 -18.27
CA ILE A 163 14.89 5.26 -17.86
C ILE A 163 16.19 5.76 -18.46
N ASP A 164 16.11 6.80 -19.29
CA ASP A 164 17.27 7.50 -19.81
C ASP A 164 17.86 8.43 -18.74
N LEU A 165 19.18 8.34 -18.54
CA LEU A 165 19.91 9.11 -17.54
C LEU A 165 21.08 9.83 -18.21
N PRO A 166 20.89 11.09 -18.66
CA PRO A 166 21.98 11.89 -19.22
C PRO A 166 23.16 12.04 -18.25
N ALA A 167 24.33 12.42 -18.78
CA ALA A 167 25.50 12.72 -17.96
C ALA A 167 25.17 13.78 -16.90
N GLY A 168 25.53 13.52 -15.64
CA GLY A 168 25.24 14.38 -14.51
C GLY A 168 23.81 14.31 -13.96
N ALA A 169 22.91 13.52 -14.56
CA ALA A 169 21.54 13.39 -14.07
C ALA A 169 21.50 12.78 -12.65
N THR A 170 20.67 13.35 -11.78
CA THR A 170 20.45 12.87 -10.40
C THR A 170 19.11 12.15 -10.24
N ALA A 171 18.25 12.22 -11.24
CA ALA A 171 16.97 11.55 -11.29
C ALA A 171 16.57 11.25 -12.74
N GLY A 172 15.65 10.31 -12.91
CA GLY A 172 15.03 10.01 -14.19
C GLY A 172 13.67 9.36 -13.97
N GLU A 173 12.78 9.49 -14.95
CA GLU A 173 11.44 8.91 -14.93
C GLU A 173 11.13 8.26 -16.28
N ALA A 174 10.35 7.19 -16.24
CA ALA A 174 9.79 6.57 -17.45
C ALA A 174 8.39 6.01 -17.18
N ALA A 175 7.55 6.05 -18.20
CA ALA A 175 6.27 5.37 -18.19
C ALA A 175 6.48 3.86 -18.38
N LEU A 176 5.89 3.07 -17.50
CA LEU A 176 5.75 1.63 -17.63
C LEU A 176 4.29 1.33 -17.99
N GLU A 177 4.05 1.19 -19.30
CA GLU A 177 2.75 0.85 -19.85
C GLU A 177 2.39 -0.58 -19.44
N LEU A 178 1.29 -0.72 -18.69
CA LEU A 178 0.86 -1.99 -18.14
C LEU A 178 -0.64 -2.13 -18.35
N PRO A 179 -1.08 -3.00 -19.28
CA PRO A 179 -2.46 -3.43 -19.33
C PRO A 179 -2.88 -3.89 -17.94
N LEU A 180 -4.10 -3.56 -17.56
CA LEU A 180 -4.47 -3.60 -16.17
C LEU A 180 -4.44 -5.01 -15.57
N GLU A 181 -4.76 -6.03 -16.37
CA GLU A 181 -4.65 -7.43 -15.98
C GLU A 181 -3.21 -7.80 -15.60
N ILE A 182 -2.22 -7.23 -16.28
CA ILE A 182 -0.80 -7.42 -15.98
C ILE A 182 -0.41 -6.61 -14.75
N ARG A 183 -0.86 -5.35 -14.67
CA ARG A 183 -0.59 -4.48 -13.51
C ARG A 183 -1.02 -5.11 -12.19
N ASN A 184 -2.20 -5.73 -12.16
CA ASN A 184 -2.71 -6.40 -10.96
C ASN A 184 -1.92 -7.65 -10.56
N GLN A 185 -1.07 -8.19 -11.44
CA GLN A 185 -0.15 -9.29 -11.14
C GLN A 185 1.23 -8.79 -10.67
N VAL A 186 1.58 -7.52 -10.92
CA VAL A 186 2.84 -6.94 -10.49
C VAL A 186 2.81 -6.72 -8.98
N VAL A 187 3.79 -7.27 -8.28
CA VAL A 187 3.98 -7.08 -6.83
C VAL A 187 5.33 -6.47 -6.50
N ARG A 188 6.21 -6.31 -7.50
CA ARG A 188 7.58 -5.87 -7.32
C ARG A 188 8.11 -5.18 -8.57
N LEU A 189 8.85 -4.09 -8.38
CA LEU A 189 9.65 -3.43 -9.40
C LEU A 189 11.12 -3.55 -9.01
N ASP A 190 11.98 -3.90 -9.98
CA ASP A 190 13.42 -4.07 -9.79
C ASP A 190 14.22 -3.32 -10.85
N LEU A 191 15.38 -2.79 -10.48
CA LEU A 191 16.41 -2.42 -11.45
C LEU A 191 17.20 -3.67 -11.84
N ASP A 192 17.29 -3.97 -13.14
CA ASP A 192 17.86 -5.24 -13.63
C ASP A 192 19.33 -5.45 -13.23
N GLU A 193 20.15 -4.39 -13.30
CA GLU A 193 21.61 -4.50 -13.11
C GLU A 193 22.08 -4.22 -11.66
N ASP A 194 21.19 -3.82 -10.75
CA ASP A 194 21.54 -3.35 -9.41
C ASP A 194 21.05 -4.31 -8.31
N GLU A 195 21.97 -5.09 -7.73
CA GLU A 195 21.70 -5.98 -6.59
C GLU A 195 21.78 -5.23 -5.26
N SER A 196 20.77 -4.41 -4.96
CA SER A 196 20.67 -3.63 -3.73
C SER A 196 19.24 -3.59 -3.20
N ALA A 197 19.07 -3.49 -1.88
CA ALA A 197 17.76 -3.20 -1.29
C ALA A 197 17.12 -1.90 -1.81
N GLY A 198 17.94 -0.92 -2.21
CA GLY A 198 17.46 0.33 -2.81
C GLY A 198 17.04 0.20 -4.28
N ALA A 199 17.36 -0.92 -4.93
CA ALA A 199 17.01 -1.17 -6.33
C ALA A 199 15.65 -1.84 -6.52
N ALA A 200 14.98 -2.20 -5.41
CA ALA A 200 13.72 -2.92 -5.40
C ALA A 200 12.63 -2.13 -4.68
N VAL A 201 11.41 -2.17 -5.23
CA VAL A 201 10.20 -1.60 -4.63
C VAL A 201 9.11 -2.65 -4.65
N LEU A 202 8.49 -2.89 -3.50
CA LEU A 202 7.35 -3.78 -3.31
C LEU A 202 6.05 -2.99 -3.51
N LEU A 203 5.11 -3.56 -4.28
CA LEU A 203 3.83 -2.93 -4.64
C LEU A 203 2.67 -3.66 -3.99
N ASP A 204 2.04 -3.02 -3.00
CA ASP A 204 0.92 -3.60 -2.24
C ASP A 204 -0.44 -3.32 -2.86
N GLU A 205 -1.49 -3.68 -2.13
CA GLU A 205 -2.88 -3.56 -2.59
C GLU A 205 -3.29 -2.12 -2.94
N ARG A 206 -2.57 -1.10 -2.46
CA ARG A 206 -2.83 0.30 -2.81
C ARG A 206 -2.53 0.60 -4.28
N PHE A 207 -1.69 -0.21 -4.94
CA PHE A 207 -1.30 -0.04 -6.34
C PHE A 207 -2.15 -0.85 -7.33
N ARG A 208 -2.99 -1.77 -6.82
CA ARG A 208 -3.90 -2.59 -7.63
C ARG A 208 -5.23 -1.87 -7.87
N ARG A 209 -5.74 -1.90 -9.10
CA ARG A 209 -7.10 -1.42 -9.39
C ARG A 209 -8.05 -2.62 -9.35
N ARG A 210 -9.10 -2.52 -8.53
CA ARG A 210 -10.05 -3.62 -8.38
C ARG A 210 -11.07 -3.62 -9.52
N PRO A 211 -11.37 -4.79 -10.11
CA PRO A 211 -12.45 -4.90 -11.07
C PRO A 211 -13.80 -4.78 -10.37
N VAL A 212 -14.53 -3.74 -10.74
CA VAL A 212 -15.89 -3.42 -10.29
C VAL A 212 -16.84 -3.55 -11.47
N GLY A 213 -17.81 -4.45 -11.33
CA GLY A 213 -18.85 -4.64 -12.32
C GLY A 213 -19.98 -3.65 -12.06
N LEU A 214 -20.45 -2.97 -13.09
CA LEU A 214 -21.59 -2.05 -13.03
C LEU A 214 -22.72 -2.60 -13.88
N VAL A 215 -23.90 -2.74 -13.28
CA VAL A 215 -25.12 -3.20 -13.97
C VAL A 215 -26.24 -2.23 -13.66
N GLY A 216 -26.75 -1.60 -14.71
CA GLY A 216 -27.90 -0.72 -14.66
C GLY A 216 -29.21 -1.42 -15.03
N PRO A 217 -30.32 -0.67 -15.13
CA PRO A 217 -31.60 -1.19 -15.61
C PRO A 217 -31.51 -1.66 -17.07
N ALA A 218 -32.20 -2.77 -17.39
CA ALA A 218 -32.13 -3.46 -18.68
C ALA A 218 -32.69 -2.66 -19.89
N GLN A 219 -33.40 -1.56 -19.64
CA GLN A 219 -34.02 -0.73 -20.66
C GLN A 219 -33.81 0.74 -20.27
N SER A 220 -33.07 1.47 -21.11
CA SER A 220 -32.82 2.92 -21.12
C SER A 220 -31.52 3.42 -20.48
N GLY A 221 -30.71 4.11 -21.30
CA GLY A 221 -29.91 5.27 -20.92
C GLY A 221 -29.01 5.15 -19.68
N THR A 222 -28.46 3.97 -19.39
CA THR A 222 -27.62 3.71 -18.21
C THR A 222 -26.48 4.72 -18.06
N ASP A 223 -26.03 5.25 -19.19
CA ASP A 223 -24.89 6.15 -19.35
C ASP A 223 -25.28 7.58 -19.79
N THR A 224 -26.56 7.95 -19.60
CA THR A 224 -27.03 9.32 -19.91
C THR A 224 -26.36 10.30 -18.95
N PRO A 225 -25.66 11.35 -19.42
CA PRO A 225 -25.03 12.33 -18.53
C PRO A 225 -26.03 12.90 -17.53
N LEU A 226 -25.63 12.95 -16.25
CA LEU A 226 -26.39 13.50 -15.11
C LEU A 226 -27.69 12.78 -14.71
N ILE A 227 -28.22 11.90 -15.56
CA ILE A 227 -29.51 11.22 -15.33
C ILE A 227 -29.31 9.71 -15.15
N GLY A 228 -28.35 9.14 -15.88
CA GLY A 228 -28.07 7.71 -15.88
C GLY A 228 -27.74 7.18 -14.49
N ALA A 229 -28.35 6.05 -14.13
CA ALA A 229 -28.13 5.37 -12.86
C ALA A 229 -26.66 4.95 -12.65
N LEU A 230 -25.87 4.82 -13.73
CA LEU A 230 -24.45 4.48 -13.64
C LEU A 230 -23.51 5.69 -13.74
N TYR A 231 -23.96 6.83 -14.28
CA TYR A 231 -23.10 7.99 -14.55
C TYR A 231 -22.29 8.44 -13.32
N TYR A 232 -22.97 8.59 -12.16
CA TYR A 232 -22.32 9.00 -10.92
C TYR A 232 -21.42 7.91 -10.34
N LEU A 233 -21.79 6.64 -10.50
CA LEU A 233 -20.95 5.50 -10.08
C LEU A 233 -19.66 5.47 -10.89
N GLU A 234 -19.75 5.61 -12.21
CA GLU A 234 -18.61 5.60 -13.10
C GLU A 234 -17.65 6.75 -12.81
N ARG A 235 -18.18 7.96 -12.67
CA ARG A 235 -17.37 9.14 -12.34
C ARG A 235 -16.71 9.05 -10.96
N SER A 236 -17.38 8.42 -9.99
CA SER A 236 -16.86 8.29 -8.62
C SER A 236 -15.82 7.18 -8.48
N LEU A 237 -15.98 6.08 -9.22
CA LEU A 237 -15.15 4.88 -9.09
C LEU A 237 -13.98 4.83 -10.08
N SER A 238 -14.12 5.43 -11.28
CA SER A 238 -13.09 5.41 -12.33
C SER A 238 -11.68 5.85 -11.91
N PRO A 239 -11.47 6.75 -10.91
CA PRO A 239 -10.12 7.06 -10.45
C PRO A 239 -9.45 5.90 -9.72
N THR A 240 -10.22 5.05 -9.03
CA THR A 240 -9.71 4.06 -8.06
C THR A 240 -9.99 2.61 -8.42
N ALA A 241 -10.90 2.35 -9.36
CA ALA A 241 -11.34 1.03 -9.76
C ALA A 241 -11.33 0.85 -11.28
N GLU A 242 -11.25 -0.39 -11.70
CA GLU A 242 -11.49 -0.80 -13.08
C GLU A 242 -12.97 -1.08 -13.25
N LEU A 243 -13.61 -0.33 -14.14
CA LEU A 243 -15.04 -0.45 -14.37
C LEU A 243 -15.30 -1.38 -15.55
N ARG A 244 -16.22 -2.32 -15.34
CA ARG A 244 -16.70 -3.23 -16.37
C ARG A 244 -18.22 -3.17 -16.40
N SER A 245 -18.78 -2.97 -17.59
CA SER A 245 -20.23 -2.97 -17.80
C SER A 245 -20.59 -4.15 -18.69
N GLY A 246 -21.72 -4.81 -18.40
CA GLY A 246 -22.15 -6.01 -19.11
C GLY A 246 -23.30 -6.72 -18.40
N SER A 247 -23.68 -7.90 -18.89
CA SER A 247 -24.62 -8.76 -18.17
C SER A 247 -23.97 -9.33 -16.90
N ILE A 248 -24.79 -9.70 -15.92
CA ILE A 248 -24.30 -10.33 -14.68
C ILE A 248 -23.50 -11.60 -15.02
N GLU A 249 -23.95 -12.42 -15.96
CA GLU A 249 -23.24 -13.62 -16.40
C GLU A 249 -21.85 -13.29 -17.00
N GLN A 250 -21.76 -12.27 -17.86
CA GLN A 250 -20.48 -11.85 -18.45
C GLN A 250 -19.50 -11.33 -17.40
N LEU A 251 -20.00 -10.56 -16.43
CA LEU A 251 -19.18 -9.96 -15.39
C LEU A 251 -18.67 -11.02 -14.39
N LEU A 252 -19.51 -12.00 -14.04
CA LEU A 252 -19.14 -13.10 -13.14
C LEU A 252 -18.24 -14.16 -13.81
N ALA A 253 -18.17 -14.20 -15.15
CA ALA A 253 -17.27 -15.11 -15.87
C ALA A 253 -15.78 -14.72 -15.74
N ARG A 254 -15.47 -13.52 -15.25
CA ARG A 254 -14.11 -13.02 -15.01
C ARG A 254 -13.92 -12.75 -13.52
N GLN A 255 -12.67 -12.59 -13.08
CA GLN A 255 -12.39 -12.21 -11.70
C GLN A 255 -12.97 -10.81 -11.41
N LEU A 256 -13.86 -10.74 -10.41
CA LEU A 256 -14.57 -9.53 -9.99
C LEU A 256 -14.59 -9.45 -8.46
N SER A 257 -14.28 -8.27 -7.90
CA SER A 257 -14.26 -8.06 -6.44
C SER A 257 -15.57 -7.44 -5.93
N VAL A 258 -16.11 -6.50 -6.69
CA VAL A 258 -17.36 -5.80 -6.36
C VAL A 258 -18.28 -5.83 -7.56
N LEU A 259 -19.57 -6.05 -7.33
CA LEU A 259 -20.61 -5.90 -8.33
C LEU A 259 -21.64 -4.89 -7.81
N VAL A 260 -21.92 -3.86 -8.59
CA VAL A 260 -22.88 -2.82 -8.27
C VAL A 260 -24.12 -2.98 -9.15
N LEU A 261 -25.27 -3.15 -8.52
CA LEU A 261 -26.57 -3.18 -9.19
C LEU A 261 -27.32 -1.88 -8.88
N ALA A 262 -27.55 -1.05 -9.90
CA ALA A 262 -28.28 0.21 -9.76
C ALA A 262 -29.73 0.06 -10.23
N ASP A 263 -30.68 0.11 -9.28
CA ASP A 263 -32.13 -0.08 -9.52
C ASP A 263 -32.46 -1.27 -10.44
N ARG A 264 -31.76 -2.39 -10.21
CA ARG A 264 -31.91 -3.63 -10.99
C ARG A 264 -32.37 -4.74 -10.06
N PRO A 265 -33.68 -5.04 -9.99
CA PRO A 265 -34.18 -6.23 -9.31
C PRO A 265 -33.61 -7.50 -9.96
N VAL A 266 -33.32 -8.53 -9.18
CA VAL A 266 -32.83 -9.83 -9.67
C VAL A 266 -33.93 -10.86 -9.47
N SER A 267 -34.48 -11.37 -10.58
CA SER A 267 -35.52 -12.39 -10.55
C SER A 267 -34.97 -13.73 -10.04
N GLU A 268 -35.85 -14.53 -9.42
CA GLU A 268 -35.54 -15.90 -9.04
C GLU A 268 -35.07 -16.73 -10.24
N GLY A 269 -34.07 -17.59 -10.02
CA GLY A 269 -33.49 -18.46 -11.05
C GLY A 269 -31.96 -18.40 -11.10
N ARG A 270 -31.40 -18.76 -12.26
CA ARG A 270 -29.96 -18.98 -12.46
C ARG A 270 -29.10 -17.76 -12.15
N GLU A 271 -29.56 -16.55 -12.51
CA GLU A 271 -28.83 -15.30 -12.24
C GLU A 271 -28.69 -15.05 -10.73
N ARG A 272 -29.78 -15.21 -9.98
CA ARG A 272 -29.79 -15.09 -8.52
C ARG A 272 -28.86 -16.11 -7.86
N GLU A 273 -28.93 -17.36 -8.29
CA GLU A 273 -28.08 -18.43 -7.74
C GLU A 273 -26.60 -18.19 -8.00
N ALA A 274 -26.24 -17.69 -9.18
CA ALA A 274 -24.86 -17.32 -9.51
C ALA A 274 -24.36 -16.17 -8.62
N LEU A 275 -25.19 -15.15 -8.40
CA LEU A 275 -24.86 -14.04 -7.48
C LEU A 275 -24.72 -14.50 -6.04
N ASP A 276 -25.66 -15.30 -5.52
CA ASP A 276 -25.59 -15.79 -4.14
C ASP A 276 -24.33 -16.64 -3.92
N ARG A 277 -23.96 -17.48 -4.90
CA ARG A 277 -22.71 -18.26 -4.85
C ARG A 277 -21.48 -17.35 -4.85
N TRP A 278 -21.39 -16.42 -5.80
CA TRP A 278 -20.26 -15.49 -5.89
C TRP A 278 -20.08 -14.66 -4.61
N VAL A 279 -21.19 -14.17 -4.02
CA VAL A 279 -21.13 -13.47 -2.73
C VAL A 279 -20.63 -14.43 -1.64
N ARG A 280 -21.13 -15.66 -1.56
CA ARG A 280 -20.65 -16.63 -0.55
C ARG A 280 -19.17 -16.97 -0.68
N GLU A 281 -18.62 -16.90 -1.88
CA GLU A 281 -17.20 -17.13 -2.18
C GLU A 281 -16.30 -15.91 -1.89
N GLY A 282 -16.86 -14.77 -1.46
CA GLY A 282 -16.09 -13.58 -1.08
C GLY A 282 -16.49 -12.30 -1.82
N GLY A 283 -17.38 -12.38 -2.81
CA GLY A 283 -17.84 -11.22 -3.57
C GLY A 283 -18.58 -10.19 -2.73
N THR A 284 -18.42 -8.91 -3.05
CA THR A 284 -19.19 -7.82 -2.44
C THR A 284 -20.25 -7.30 -3.41
N LEU A 285 -21.52 -7.59 -3.12
CA LEU A 285 -22.66 -7.10 -3.88
C LEU A 285 -23.14 -5.76 -3.29
N VAL A 286 -23.01 -4.69 -4.05
CA VAL A 286 -23.54 -3.36 -3.69
C VAL A 286 -24.81 -3.10 -4.49
N ARG A 287 -25.86 -2.67 -3.81
CA ARG A 287 -27.17 -2.43 -4.41
C ARG A 287 -27.61 -1.02 -4.13
N PHE A 288 -28.09 -0.34 -5.16
CA PHE A 288 -28.81 0.91 -5.02
C PHE A 288 -30.28 0.66 -5.27
N ALA A 289 -31.10 1.15 -4.35
CA ALA A 289 -32.54 1.14 -4.52
C ALA A 289 -32.97 2.08 -5.64
N GLY A 290 -34.24 2.02 -5.97
CA GLY A 290 -34.89 2.86 -6.95
C GLY A 290 -36.33 2.38 -7.17
N PRO A 291 -37.06 3.01 -8.10
CA PRO A 291 -38.47 2.69 -8.32
C PRO A 291 -38.70 1.21 -8.64
N ARG A 292 -37.81 0.58 -9.42
CA ARG A 292 -37.98 -0.84 -9.81
C ARG A 292 -37.79 -1.78 -8.63
N LEU A 293 -36.80 -1.52 -7.78
CA LEU A 293 -36.57 -2.31 -6.57
C LEU A 293 -37.66 -2.08 -5.51
N ALA A 294 -38.23 -0.88 -5.43
CA ALA A 294 -39.33 -0.56 -4.53
C ALA A 294 -40.62 -1.30 -4.91
N GLU A 295 -40.93 -1.38 -6.21
CA GLU A 295 -42.08 -2.13 -6.73
C GLU A 295 -41.89 -3.65 -6.66
N HIS A 296 -40.66 -4.12 -6.94
CA HIS A 296 -40.33 -5.55 -7.06
C HIS A 296 -39.11 -5.91 -6.19
N PRO A 297 -39.24 -5.90 -4.85
CA PRO A 297 -38.15 -6.28 -3.95
C PRO A 297 -37.77 -7.75 -4.14
N ASP A 298 -36.46 -8.03 -4.16
CA ASP A 298 -35.91 -9.38 -4.32
C ASP A 298 -35.25 -9.92 -3.02
N SER A 299 -34.80 -11.17 -3.05
CA SER A 299 -34.24 -11.88 -1.90
C SER A 299 -32.73 -11.62 -1.68
N LEU A 300 -32.04 -10.98 -2.63
CA LEU A 300 -30.61 -10.65 -2.56
C LEU A 300 -30.40 -9.26 -1.93
N LEU A 301 -30.96 -9.09 -0.73
CA LEU A 301 -30.88 -7.88 0.09
C LEU A 301 -30.42 -8.23 1.51
N PRO A 302 -29.78 -7.28 2.23
CA PRO A 302 -29.36 -7.48 3.62
C PRO A 302 -30.51 -7.35 4.63
N VAL A 303 -31.64 -6.79 4.19
CA VAL A 303 -32.85 -6.55 4.99
C VAL A 303 -34.09 -6.80 4.14
N ARG A 304 -35.21 -7.12 4.78
CA ARG A 304 -36.52 -7.12 4.11
C ARG A 304 -36.99 -5.69 3.94
N LEU A 305 -37.58 -5.39 2.79
CA LEU A 305 -38.10 -4.07 2.47
C LEU A 305 -39.60 -4.02 2.68
N ARG A 306 -40.09 -2.89 3.17
CA ARG A 306 -41.51 -2.55 3.09
C ARG A 306 -41.90 -2.30 1.64
N ALA A 307 -43.15 -2.57 1.30
CA ALA A 307 -43.66 -2.31 -0.04
C ALA A 307 -43.67 -0.80 -0.36
N GLY A 308 -43.10 -0.43 -1.51
CA GLY A 308 -43.05 0.94 -2.03
C GLY A 308 -41.95 1.83 -1.42
N GLU A 309 -41.87 3.07 -1.90
CA GLU A 309 -40.98 4.10 -1.36
C GLU A 309 -41.66 5.02 -0.33
N ARG A 310 -40.85 5.58 0.57
CA ARG A 310 -41.21 6.73 1.42
C ARG A 310 -40.73 8.00 0.74
N GLN A 311 -41.65 8.90 0.42
CA GLN A 311 -41.33 10.25 -0.04
C GLN A 311 -41.26 11.24 1.14
N LEU A 312 -40.28 12.14 1.06
CA LEU A 312 -39.94 13.18 2.02
C LEU A 312 -39.89 14.52 1.26
N GLY A 313 -40.78 15.45 1.59
CA GLY A 313 -40.76 16.81 1.05
C GLY A 313 -41.50 17.02 -0.28
N GLY A 314 -42.35 16.08 -0.71
CA GLY A 314 -43.22 16.24 -1.88
C GLY A 314 -44.47 17.09 -1.60
N SER A 315 -45.18 17.54 -2.64
CA SER A 315 -46.43 18.32 -2.53
C SER A 315 -47.57 17.61 -1.74
N LEU A 316 -47.43 16.30 -1.54
CA LEU A 316 -48.33 15.44 -0.77
C LEU A 316 -47.73 14.92 0.56
N SER A 317 -46.48 15.26 0.87
CA SER A 317 -45.76 14.84 2.09
C SER A 317 -45.49 16.04 3.00
N TRP A 318 -45.91 15.94 4.26
CA TRP A 318 -45.65 16.97 5.28
C TRP A 318 -44.25 16.87 5.91
N GLU A 319 -43.51 15.79 5.64
CA GLU A 319 -42.15 15.58 6.15
C GLU A 319 -41.14 16.36 5.30
N GLN A 320 -40.16 17.02 5.93
CA GLN A 320 -39.05 17.66 5.22
C GLN A 320 -38.00 16.62 4.76
N PRO A 321 -37.25 16.89 3.68
CA PRO A 321 -36.10 16.08 3.31
C PRO A 321 -35.17 15.87 4.50
N GLN A 322 -34.72 14.63 4.68
CA GLN A 322 -33.96 14.25 5.87
C GLN A 322 -32.46 14.37 5.62
N HIS A 323 -31.74 14.87 6.61
CA HIS A 323 -30.29 14.90 6.61
C HIS A 323 -29.70 13.56 7.05
N MET A 324 -28.44 13.32 6.71
CA MET A 324 -27.70 12.17 7.21
C MET A 324 -27.30 12.36 8.68
N ALA A 325 -27.41 11.29 9.47
CA ALA A 325 -26.83 11.24 10.81
C ALA A 325 -25.33 10.91 10.73
N PRO A 326 -24.53 11.21 11.78
CA PRO A 326 -23.15 10.76 11.88
C PRO A 326 -23.00 9.25 11.71
N PHE A 327 -21.89 8.81 11.10
CA PHE A 327 -21.63 7.38 10.95
C PHE A 327 -21.30 6.72 12.29
N PRO A 328 -21.89 5.56 12.61
CA PRO A 328 -21.53 4.79 13.81
C PRO A 328 -20.06 4.34 13.78
N ASP A 329 -19.44 4.18 14.94
CA ASP A 329 -18.04 3.69 15.06
C ASP A 329 -17.85 2.27 14.50
N SER A 330 -18.90 1.46 14.52
CA SER A 330 -18.91 0.10 13.94
C SER A 330 -19.09 0.07 12.42
N SER A 331 -19.32 1.23 11.80
CA SER A 331 -19.52 1.34 10.35
C SER A 331 -18.17 1.37 9.62
N PRO A 332 -18.07 0.76 8.43
CA PRO A 332 -16.90 0.98 7.58
C PRO A 332 -16.75 2.45 7.16
N PHE A 333 -17.75 3.31 7.37
CA PHE A 333 -17.71 4.75 7.09
C PHE A 333 -17.25 5.62 8.28
N ALA A 334 -16.90 5.03 9.42
CA ALA A 334 -16.46 5.76 10.61
C ALA A 334 -15.31 6.75 10.32
N GLY A 335 -15.44 7.99 10.78
CA GLY A 335 -14.47 9.07 10.52
C GLY A 335 -14.71 9.85 9.22
N LEU A 336 -15.65 9.45 8.36
CA LEU A 336 -16.20 10.36 7.35
C LEU A 336 -17.18 11.33 8.04
N VAL A 337 -17.27 12.55 7.52
CA VAL A 337 -18.21 13.57 8.04
C VAL A 337 -19.29 13.80 7.01
N PRO A 338 -20.57 13.48 7.30
CA PRO A 338 -21.67 13.81 6.42
C PRO A 338 -21.80 15.32 6.23
N PRO A 339 -21.73 15.84 4.99
CA PRO A 339 -21.95 17.26 4.74
C PRO A 339 -23.39 17.66 5.07
N ALA A 340 -23.58 18.85 5.64
CA ALA A 340 -24.89 19.32 6.11
C ALA A 340 -25.89 19.53 4.96
N GLU A 341 -25.40 19.78 3.76
CA GLU A 341 -26.19 19.94 2.55
C GLU A 341 -26.76 18.62 2.01
N VAL A 342 -26.27 17.46 2.47
CA VAL A 342 -26.77 16.17 1.98
C VAL A 342 -28.17 15.92 2.55
N THR A 343 -29.12 15.71 1.65
CA THR A 343 -30.54 15.49 1.93
C THR A 343 -31.06 14.31 1.13
N VAL A 344 -31.99 13.58 1.76
CA VAL A 344 -32.71 12.45 1.17
C VAL A 344 -34.19 12.82 1.10
N SER A 345 -34.72 12.80 -0.11
CA SER A 345 -36.12 13.11 -0.43
C SER A 345 -36.95 11.85 -0.68
N THR A 346 -36.33 10.71 -0.96
CA THR A 346 -37.04 9.44 -1.14
C THR A 346 -36.17 8.27 -0.71
N GLN A 347 -36.76 7.24 -0.11
CA GLN A 347 -36.03 6.01 0.23
C GLN A 347 -36.94 4.79 0.30
N VAL A 348 -36.39 3.60 0.09
CA VAL A 348 -37.06 2.34 0.50
C VAL A 348 -36.83 2.10 1.98
N LEU A 349 -37.85 1.61 2.70
CA LEU A 349 -37.74 1.35 4.13
C LEU A 349 -37.48 -0.11 4.43
N ALA A 350 -36.59 -0.38 5.38
CA ALA A 350 -36.46 -1.70 5.96
C ALA A 350 -37.68 -2.05 6.84
N GLU A 351 -38.07 -3.31 6.83
CA GLU A 351 -38.95 -3.85 7.86
C GLU A 351 -38.25 -3.80 9.23
N PRO A 352 -38.97 -3.49 10.33
CA PRO A 352 -38.38 -3.55 11.67
C PRO A 352 -37.89 -4.97 11.98
N ASP A 353 -36.61 -5.08 12.34
CA ASP A 353 -35.97 -6.34 12.74
C ASP A 353 -35.01 -6.07 13.92
N PRO A 354 -34.88 -6.99 14.91
CA PRO A 354 -33.99 -6.79 16.05
C PRO A 354 -32.52 -6.55 15.67
N ARG A 355 -32.05 -7.12 14.56
CA ARG A 355 -30.69 -6.96 14.04
C ARG A 355 -30.55 -5.81 13.06
N LEU A 356 -31.63 -5.09 12.74
CA LEU A 356 -31.58 -3.96 11.81
C LEU A 356 -30.57 -2.91 12.27
N SER A 357 -30.42 -2.75 13.59
CA SER A 357 -29.48 -1.78 14.12
C SER A 357 -28.02 -2.15 13.88
N GLU A 358 -27.67 -3.42 14.01
CA GLU A 358 -26.33 -3.96 13.73
C GLU A 358 -26.02 -3.94 12.23
N ARG A 359 -27.05 -4.14 11.40
CA ARG A 359 -26.95 -4.13 9.94
C ARG A 359 -26.88 -2.72 9.34
N SER A 360 -27.17 -1.67 10.11
CA SER A 360 -27.22 -0.29 9.60
C SER A 360 -25.86 0.41 9.73
N TRP A 361 -25.23 0.68 8.59
CA TRP A 361 -23.95 1.38 8.51
C TRP A 361 -24.08 2.89 8.36
N ALA A 362 -25.21 3.37 7.88
CA ALA A 362 -25.54 4.79 7.80
C ALA A 362 -27.04 4.98 8.07
N ARG A 363 -27.39 6.13 8.64
CA ARG A 363 -28.76 6.48 9.03
C ARG A 363 -29.07 7.92 8.64
N LEU A 364 -30.36 8.21 8.57
CA LEU A 364 -30.87 9.58 8.53
C LEU A 364 -31.04 10.12 9.95
N ALA A 365 -31.26 11.43 10.06
CA ALA A 365 -31.45 12.12 11.33
C ALA A 365 -32.64 11.59 12.13
N ASP A 366 -33.66 11.05 11.46
CA ASP A 366 -34.82 10.38 12.07
C ASP A 366 -34.53 8.93 12.53
N GLY A 367 -33.30 8.45 12.36
CA GLY A 367 -32.86 7.11 12.74
C GLY A 367 -33.10 6.01 11.70
N THR A 368 -33.80 6.33 10.59
CA THR A 368 -34.05 5.34 9.53
C THR A 368 -32.75 4.94 8.81
N PRO A 369 -32.56 3.64 8.48
CA PRO A 369 -31.35 3.19 7.79
C PRO A 369 -31.24 3.77 6.38
N LEU A 370 -30.08 4.35 6.06
CA LEU A 370 -29.72 4.80 4.71
C LEU A 370 -28.84 3.77 3.99
N VAL A 371 -27.93 3.12 4.73
CA VAL A 371 -27.11 2.02 4.21
C VAL A 371 -27.21 0.84 5.16
N THR A 372 -27.58 -0.32 4.63
CA THR A 372 -27.64 -1.59 5.36
C THR A 372 -26.72 -2.62 4.74
N ALA A 373 -26.23 -3.57 5.54
CA ALA A 373 -25.34 -4.62 5.08
C ALA A 373 -25.51 -5.93 5.85
N GLU A 374 -25.19 -7.04 5.18
CA GLU A 374 -25.17 -8.37 5.76
C GLU A 374 -24.03 -9.21 5.18
N THR A 375 -23.25 -9.85 6.04
CA THR A 375 -22.25 -10.85 5.66
C THR A 375 -22.93 -12.14 5.22
N ARG A 376 -22.52 -12.70 4.08
CA ARG A 376 -23.09 -13.92 3.52
C ARG A 376 -21.97 -14.80 2.98
N GLY A 377 -21.71 -15.92 3.67
CA GLY A 377 -20.50 -16.70 3.43
C GLY A 377 -19.24 -15.88 3.73
N ALA A 378 -18.27 -15.91 2.83
CA ALA A 378 -17.05 -15.09 2.91
C ALA A 378 -17.24 -13.65 2.40
N GLY A 379 -18.33 -13.35 1.70
CA GLY A 379 -18.60 -12.03 1.14
C GLY A 379 -19.74 -11.30 1.82
N ARG A 380 -20.31 -10.32 1.12
CA ARG A 380 -21.28 -9.38 1.70
C ARG A 380 -22.26 -8.82 0.70
N ILE A 381 -23.45 -8.48 1.19
CA ILE A 381 -24.43 -7.67 0.47
C ILE A 381 -24.60 -6.33 1.19
N VAL A 382 -24.54 -5.24 0.44
CA VAL A 382 -24.71 -3.86 0.92
C VAL A 382 -25.83 -3.22 0.11
N LEU A 383 -26.77 -2.57 0.79
CA LEU A 383 -27.88 -1.85 0.17
C LEU A 383 -27.84 -0.37 0.57
N PHE A 384 -27.78 0.50 -0.42
CA PHE A 384 -28.15 1.90 -0.29
C PHE A 384 -29.66 2.00 -0.50
N HIS A 385 -30.36 2.58 0.48
CA HIS A 385 -31.81 2.75 0.47
C HIS A 385 -32.29 3.87 -0.47
N VAL A 386 -31.37 4.40 -1.30
CA VAL A 386 -31.57 5.48 -2.27
C VAL A 386 -31.01 5.09 -3.63
N THR A 387 -31.35 5.88 -4.65
CA THR A 387 -30.80 5.76 -6.00
C THR A 387 -29.31 6.06 -6.07
N ALA A 388 -28.64 5.48 -7.08
CA ALA A 388 -27.25 5.78 -7.40
C ALA A 388 -27.07 7.14 -8.12
N ASN A 389 -28.17 7.74 -8.59
CA ASN A 389 -28.24 9.07 -9.19
C ASN A 389 -28.97 10.05 -8.26
N ALA A 390 -29.10 11.30 -8.70
CA ALA A 390 -29.65 12.39 -7.88
C ALA A 390 -31.19 12.42 -7.76
N GLU A 391 -31.91 11.36 -8.15
CA GLU A 391 -33.39 11.36 -8.14
C GLU A 391 -33.96 11.33 -6.72
N TRP A 392 -33.45 10.47 -5.84
CA TRP A 392 -33.98 10.28 -4.48
C TRP A 392 -33.17 11.00 -3.39
N SER A 393 -31.97 11.46 -3.72
CA SER A 393 -31.10 12.18 -2.80
C SER A 393 -30.04 12.97 -3.57
N ASN A 394 -29.49 14.02 -2.96
CA ASN A 394 -28.32 14.72 -3.53
C ASN A 394 -26.98 14.10 -3.09
N LEU A 395 -26.98 12.93 -2.41
CA LEU A 395 -25.77 12.23 -1.97
C LEU A 395 -24.78 12.00 -3.14
N PRO A 396 -25.19 11.52 -4.34
CA PRO A 396 -24.27 11.33 -5.46
C PRO A 396 -23.61 12.60 -5.99
N LEU A 397 -24.10 13.78 -5.62
CA LEU A 397 -23.51 15.08 -5.96
C LEU A 397 -22.44 15.54 -4.96
N SER A 398 -22.35 14.88 -3.81
CA SER A 398 -21.44 15.27 -2.72
C SER A 398 -20.08 14.57 -2.82
N GLY A 399 -19.05 15.16 -2.20
CA GLY A 399 -17.74 14.52 -2.06
C GLY A 399 -17.76 13.25 -1.20
N LEU A 400 -18.78 13.12 -0.33
CA LEU A 400 -18.96 11.95 0.53
C LEU A 400 -19.24 10.67 -0.27
N PHE A 401 -19.95 10.76 -1.40
CA PHE A 401 -20.35 9.58 -2.15
C PHE A 401 -19.15 8.80 -2.73
N PRO A 402 -18.19 9.45 -3.44
CA PRO A 402 -16.93 8.80 -3.80
C PRO A 402 -16.14 8.25 -2.60
N ASP A 403 -16.13 8.91 -1.45
CA ASP A 403 -15.46 8.41 -0.24
C ASP A 403 -16.11 7.11 0.26
N MET A 404 -17.44 7.07 0.34
CA MET A 404 -18.19 5.87 0.75
C MET A 404 -17.94 4.70 -0.20
N LEU A 405 -18.01 4.94 -1.52
CA LEU A 405 -17.75 3.91 -2.53
C LEU A 405 -16.31 3.37 -2.44
N ARG A 406 -15.31 4.25 -2.26
CA ARG A 406 -13.92 3.84 -2.05
C ARG A 406 -13.76 2.94 -0.83
N ARG A 407 -14.45 3.23 0.28
CA ARG A 407 -14.43 2.38 1.46
C ARG A 407 -15.05 1.01 1.20
N LEU A 408 -16.12 0.92 0.41
CA LEU A 408 -16.72 -0.37 0.04
C LEU A 408 -15.81 -1.21 -0.87
N VAL A 409 -15.14 -0.58 -1.83
CA VAL A 409 -14.16 -1.26 -2.68
C VAL A 409 -12.98 -1.75 -1.84
N ALA A 410 -12.46 -0.93 -0.92
CA ALA A 410 -11.41 -1.36 0.01
C ALA A 410 -11.87 -2.53 0.89
N LEU A 411 -13.10 -2.48 1.42
CA LEU A 411 -13.66 -3.52 2.28
C LEU A 411 -13.80 -4.89 1.58
N SER A 412 -14.05 -4.89 0.27
CA SER A 412 -14.13 -6.13 -0.53
C SER A 412 -12.80 -6.91 -0.60
N SER A 413 -11.69 -6.30 -0.17
CA SER A 413 -10.37 -6.94 -0.10
C SER A 413 -10.06 -7.60 1.25
N GLY A 414 -11.03 -7.70 2.16
CA GLY A 414 -10.78 -8.17 3.52
C GLY A 414 -10.11 -7.13 4.41
N VAL A 415 -9.89 -5.90 3.91
CA VAL A 415 -9.53 -4.73 4.72
C VAL A 415 -10.77 -4.37 5.52
N ALA A 416 -10.94 -5.00 6.67
CA ALA A 416 -11.92 -4.61 7.67
C ALA A 416 -11.61 -3.18 8.11
N GLY A 417 -12.28 -2.21 7.47
CA GLY A 417 -12.54 -0.92 8.09
C GLY A 417 -13.24 -1.21 9.41
N ALA A 418 -12.52 -0.94 10.52
CA ALA A 418 -12.83 -1.27 11.91
C ALA A 418 -12.23 -2.57 12.53
N GLU A 419 -11.07 -3.05 12.05
CA GLU A 419 -10.06 -3.72 12.90
C GLU A 419 -8.68 -3.02 12.82
N GLY A 420 -8.69 -1.68 12.77
CA GLY A 420 -7.54 -0.80 12.52
C GLY A 420 -6.44 -0.75 13.59
N SER A 421 -6.27 -1.78 14.40
CA SER A 421 -5.18 -1.86 15.39
C SER A 421 -4.45 -3.21 15.42
N ALA A 422 -4.90 -4.21 14.66
CA ALA A 422 -4.22 -5.50 14.64
C ALA A 422 -2.78 -5.32 14.10
N PRO A 423 -1.76 -5.81 14.83
CA PRO A 423 -0.39 -5.70 14.38
C PRO A 423 -0.15 -6.61 13.18
N LEU A 424 0.44 -6.04 12.12
CA LEU A 424 0.80 -6.74 10.88
C LEU A 424 2.12 -7.48 11.10
N ALA A 425 2.06 -8.81 11.08
CA ALA A 425 3.23 -9.65 11.28
C ALA A 425 4.14 -9.64 10.04
N PRO A 426 5.47 -9.79 10.19
CA PRO A 426 6.36 -9.89 9.05
C PRO A 426 6.10 -11.20 8.28
N VAL A 427 5.94 -11.09 6.97
CA VAL A 427 5.68 -12.22 6.06
C VAL A 427 6.97 -12.57 5.31
N GLU A 428 7.52 -11.61 4.58
CA GLU A 428 8.77 -11.73 3.84
C GLU A 428 9.56 -10.44 4.01
N ASN A 429 10.87 -10.54 4.26
CA ASN A 429 11.73 -9.39 4.40
C ASN A 429 12.82 -9.38 3.34
N MET A 430 13.27 -8.18 3.00
CA MET A 430 14.31 -7.94 2.01
C MET A 430 15.69 -7.98 2.67
N ASP A 431 16.64 -8.69 2.06
CA ASP A 431 18.05 -8.63 2.42
C ASP A 431 18.75 -7.39 1.80
N GLY A 432 20.01 -7.15 2.16
CA GLY A 432 20.76 -6.00 1.64
C GLY A 432 21.02 -6.01 0.13
N PHE A 433 20.78 -7.14 -0.55
CA PHE A 433 20.87 -7.28 -2.01
C PHE A 433 19.51 -7.13 -2.70
N GLY A 434 18.45 -6.83 -1.95
CA GLY A 434 17.11 -6.70 -2.49
C GLY A 434 16.33 -8.01 -2.57
N ARG A 435 16.87 -9.16 -2.14
CA ARG A 435 16.18 -10.46 -2.27
C ARG A 435 15.17 -10.64 -1.14
N LEU A 436 13.96 -11.10 -1.48
CA LEU A 436 12.94 -11.45 -0.49
C LEU A 436 13.20 -12.85 0.06
N GLY A 437 13.02 -13.01 1.36
CA GLY A 437 13.08 -14.28 2.05
C GLY A 437 12.23 -14.28 3.31
N PRO A 438 12.16 -15.41 4.03
CA PRO A 438 11.46 -15.50 5.29
C PRO A 438 12.00 -14.47 6.29
N ALA A 439 11.10 -13.90 7.09
CA ALA A 439 11.45 -12.93 8.11
C ALA A 439 12.52 -13.50 9.07
N PRO A 440 13.67 -12.82 9.25
CA PRO A 440 14.68 -13.26 10.21
C PRO A 440 14.14 -13.16 11.65
N GLY A 441 14.70 -13.96 12.56
CA GLY A 441 14.35 -13.86 13.98
C GLY A 441 14.68 -12.47 14.54
N GLY A 442 13.75 -11.90 15.32
CA GLY A 442 13.90 -10.55 15.91
C GLY A 442 13.05 -9.46 15.26
N VAL A 443 12.47 -9.71 14.07
CA VAL A 443 11.55 -8.76 13.42
C VAL A 443 10.23 -8.68 14.18
N ALA A 444 9.80 -7.45 14.48
CA ALA A 444 8.56 -7.18 15.19
C ALA A 444 7.39 -6.92 14.22
N ALA A 445 6.18 -7.18 14.69
CA ALA A 445 4.96 -6.80 13.98
C ALA A 445 4.76 -5.27 14.06
N ILE A 446 4.19 -4.69 13.01
CA ILE A 446 3.96 -3.24 12.91
C ILE A 446 2.47 -2.97 13.13
N ALA A 447 2.13 -2.07 14.05
CA ALA A 447 0.73 -1.67 14.23
C ALA A 447 0.18 -1.04 12.95
N ALA A 448 -1.02 -1.44 12.52
CA ALA A 448 -1.60 -1.02 11.23
C ALA A 448 -1.74 0.51 11.09
N ASN A 449 -1.96 1.23 12.19
CA ASN A 449 -2.05 2.70 12.23
C ASN A 449 -0.67 3.39 12.18
N ALA A 450 0.39 2.75 12.69
CA ALA A 450 1.76 3.28 12.68
C ALA A 450 2.53 2.94 11.39
N PHE A 451 1.96 2.10 10.53
CA PHE A 451 2.66 1.55 9.37
C PHE A 451 3.19 2.62 8.41
N ALA A 452 2.41 3.68 8.16
CA ALA A 452 2.78 4.75 7.24
C ALA A 452 3.99 5.58 7.72
N GLU A 453 4.20 5.65 9.04
CA GLU A 453 5.27 6.43 9.67
C GLU A 453 6.49 5.56 10.03
N THR A 454 6.35 4.24 9.94
CA THR A 454 7.41 3.30 10.32
C THR A 454 8.57 3.40 9.34
N LYS A 455 9.76 3.70 9.86
CA LYS A 455 11.01 3.69 9.08
C LYS A 455 11.62 2.28 9.06
N PRO A 456 12.13 1.83 7.90
CA PRO A 456 12.89 0.60 7.80
C PRO A 456 14.12 0.60 8.70
N GLY A 457 14.33 -0.50 9.42
CA GLY A 457 15.44 -0.68 10.36
C GLY A 457 15.55 -2.14 10.82
N PRO A 458 16.40 -2.44 11.82
CA PRO A 458 16.62 -3.83 12.24
C PRO A 458 15.37 -4.50 12.82
N ARG A 459 14.56 -3.76 13.59
CA ARG A 459 13.28 -4.24 14.13
C ARG A 459 12.18 -4.39 13.08
N HIS A 460 12.21 -3.55 12.04
CA HIS A 460 11.22 -3.49 10.97
C HIS A 460 11.93 -3.41 9.60
N PRO A 461 12.56 -4.49 9.10
CA PRO A 461 13.24 -4.44 7.81
C PRO A 461 12.26 -4.20 6.66
N PRO A 462 12.68 -3.65 5.50
CA PRO A 462 11.83 -3.57 4.33
C PRO A 462 11.27 -4.95 3.96
N GLY A 463 10.03 -5.00 3.48
CA GLY A 463 9.36 -6.27 3.24
C GLY A 463 7.83 -6.18 3.23
N TRP A 464 7.23 -7.36 3.20
CA TRP A 464 5.80 -7.62 3.31
C TRP A 464 5.40 -7.87 4.75
N TYR A 465 4.39 -7.16 5.22
CA TYR A 465 3.78 -7.33 6.54
C TYR A 465 2.29 -7.54 6.39
N GLY A 466 1.70 -8.45 7.16
CA GLY A 466 0.32 -8.81 6.96
C GLY A 466 -0.24 -9.83 7.94
N VAL A 467 -1.49 -10.22 7.69
CA VAL A 467 -2.13 -11.33 8.38
C VAL A 467 -1.79 -12.63 7.63
N PRO A 468 -1.29 -13.68 8.31
CA PRO A 468 -1.02 -14.97 7.66
C PRO A 468 -2.29 -15.61 7.07
N GLY A 469 -2.22 -16.11 5.84
CA GLY A 469 -3.32 -16.82 5.17
C GLY A 469 -3.48 -16.43 3.68
N GLU A 470 -4.15 -17.28 2.89
CA GLU A 470 -4.56 -16.90 1.54
C GLU A 470 -5.60 -15.76 1.61
N GLY A 471 -5.31 -14.64 0.95
CA GLY A 471 -6.18 -13.45 0.96
C GLY A 471 -5.99 -12.50 2.16
N GLY A 472 -5.03 -12.76 3.05
CA GLY A 472 -4.70 -11.83 4.14
C GLY A 472 -4.11 -10.50 3.63
N GLU A 473 -4.47 -9.38 4.26
CA GLU A 473 -3.95 -8.05 3.94
C GLU A 473 -2.41 -8.05 4.00
N ARG A 474 -1.74 -7.69 2.91
CA ARG A 474 -0.29 -7.48 2.85
C ARG A 474 0.02 -6.02 2.55
N ARG A 475 0.89 -5.42 3.34
CA ARG A 475 1.41 -4.07 3.16
C ARG A 475 2.91 -4.09 2.91
N ALA A 476 3.35 -3.25 1.99
CA ALA A 476 4.75 -3.11 1.63
C ALA A 476 5.41 -2.01 2.47
N LEU A 477 6.45 -2.36 3.22
CA LEU A 477 7.40 -1.42 3.80
C LEU A 477 8.62 -1.31 2.87
N ASN A 478 8.77 -0.18 2.18
CA ASN A 478 9.83 0.04 1.19
C ASN A 478 10.97 0.90 1.76
N LEU A 479 12.21 0.59 1.38
CA LEU A 479 13.39 1.36 1.80
C LEU A 479 13.35 2.82 1.30
N SER A 480 12.98 3.01 0.03
CA SER A 480 12.99 4.32 -0.63
C SER A 480 11.88 5.26 -0.18
N ALA A 481 10.84 4.76 0.52
CA ALA A 481 9.75 5.61 1.01
C ALA A 481 10.18 6.50 2.20
N SER A 482 11.30 6.17 2.84
CA SER A 482 11.78 6.83 4.07
C SER A 482 13.09 7.61 3.89
N LEU A 483 13.65 7.64 2.67
CA LEU A 483 14.98 8.18 2.35
C LEU A 483 14.94 9.52 1.62
#